data_AF-A0A920T503-F1
#
_entry.id   AF-A0A920T503-F1
#
_cell.length_a   1.000
_cell.length_b   1.000
_cell.length_c   1.000
_cell.angle_alpha   90.00
_cell.angle_beta   90.00
_cell.angle_gamma   90.00
#
_symmetry.space_group_name_H-M   'P 1'
#
loop_
_entity.id
_entity.type
_entity.pdbx_description
1 polymer ?
#
loop_
_entity_poly.entity_id
_entity_poly.type
_entity_poly.pdbx_seq_one_letter_code
_entity_poly.pdbx_strand_id
1 'polypeptide(L)' 'MGEWVVEIGVSGNIVMMRTPPGSAHVVASALDRAGLESVLGTVAGDDTVMVVASHTWSGKDLSESLRELSGLEQ' A
#
# COMPACT_ATOMS: atom_id res chain seq x y z
N MET A 1 5.74 6.72 -6.80
CA MET A 1 5.82 5.51 -5.96
C MET A 1 6.55 4.35 -6.62
N GLY A 2 6.68 4.30 -7.96
CA GLY A 2 7.15 3.08 -8.63
C GLY A 2 8.61 2.65 -8.54
N GLU A 3 9.47 3.42 -7.88
CA GLU A 3 10.81 2.93 -7.49
C GLU A 3 10.85 2.37 -6.05
N TRP A 4 9.76 2.44 -5.30
CA TRP A 4 9.74 2.25 -3.85
C TRP A 4 8.88 1.09 -3.37
N VAL A 5 8.18 0.40 -4.27
CA VAL A 5 7.33 -0.75 -3.95
C VAL A 5 7.83 -1.95 -4.74
N VAL A 6 8.20 -3.01 -4.04
CA VAL A 6 8.83 -4.22 -4.59
C VAL A 6 7.80 -5.34 -4.73
N GLU A 7 6.86 -5.44 -3.79
CA GLU A 7 5.89 -6.52 -3.73
C GLU A 7 4.61 -6.04 -3.04
N ILE A 8 3.46 -6.62 -3.43
CA ILE A 8 2.17 -6.39 -2.79
C ILE A 8 1.52 -7.75 -2.49
N GLY A 9 1.18 -7.99 -1.22
CA GLY A 9 0.44 -9.16 -0.74
C GLY A 9 -0.89 -8.78 -0.10
N VAL A 10 -1.87 -9.69 -0.09
CA VAL A 10 -3.24 -9.40 0.38
C VAL A 10 -3.76 -10.52 1.29
N SER A 11 -4.42 -10.14 2.39
CA SER A 11 -5.19 -11.05 3.24
C SER A 11 -6.42 -10.35 3.79
N GLY A 12 -7.61 -10.76 3.34
CA GLY A 12 -8.87 -10.12 3.73
C GLY A 12 -8.90 -8.63 3.36
N ASN A 13 -8.99 -7.75 4.36
CA ASN A 13 -8.95 -6.29 4.19
C ASN A 13 -7.54 -5.68 4.41
N ILE A 14 -6.51 -6.51 4.57
CA ILE A 14 -5.13 -6.06 4.79
C ILE A 14 -4.33 -6.24 3.50
N VAL A 15 -3.60 -5.20 3.12
CA VAL A 15 -2.62 -5.20 2.04
C VAL A 15 -1.24 -4.91 2.62
N MET A 16 -0.27 -5.75 2.30
CA MET A 16 1.12 -5.58 2.70
C MET A 16 1.92 -5.11 1.49
N MET A 17 2.59 -3.97 1.61
CA MET A 17 3.47 -3.43 0.59
C MET A 17 4.92 -3.55 1.04
N ARG A 18 5.74 -4.21 0.24
CA ARG A 18 7.18 -4.31 0.49
C ARG A 18 7.90 -3.15 -0.17
N THR A 19 8.84 -2.55 0.54
CA THR A 19 9.67 -1.43 0.06
C THR A 19 11.15 -1.81 0.13
N PRO A 20 12.06 -1.01 -0.47
CA PRO A 20 13.46 -1.08 -0.11
C PRO A 20 13.68 -0.87 1.40
N PRO A 21 14.80 -1.36 1.97
CA PRO A 21 15.13 -1.16 3.38
C PRO A 21 15.07 0.32 3.80
N GLY A 22 14.54 0.59 4.99
CA GLY A 22 14.39 1.95 5.54
C GLY A 22 13.43 2.88 4.80
N SER A 23 12.65 2.38 3.83
CA SER A 23 11.83 3.23 2.95
C SER A 23 10.33 3.18 3.26
N ALA A 24 9.87 2.32 4.17
CA ALA A 24 8.44 2.12 4.42
C ALA A 24 7.73 3.40 4.88
N HIS A 25 8.39 4.22 5.71
CA HIS A 25 7.80 5.47 6.20
C HIS A 25 7.55 6.48 5.08
N VAL A 26 8.43 6.53 4.06
CA VAL A 26 8.25 7.43 2.90
C VAL A 26 7.04 6.99 2.08
N VAL A 27 6.89 5.67 1.86
CA VAL A 27 5.74 5.10 1.14
C VAL A 27 4.44 5.33 1.90
N ALA A 28 4.40 5.04 3.21
CA ALA A 28 3.23 5.29 4.05
C ALA A 28 2.83 6.77 4.03
N SER A 29 3.79 7.69 4.18
CA SER A 29 3.50 9.12 4.10
C SER A 29 2.98 9.54 2.72
N ALA A 30 3.40 8.89 1.64
CA ALA A 30 2.88 9.17 0.30
C ALA A 30 1.43 8.68 0.13
N LEU A 31 1.11 7.51 0.69
CA LEU A 31 -0.25 6.96 0.70
C LEU A 31 -1.20 7.84 1.54
N ASP A 32 -0.77 8.25 2.73
CA ASP A 32 -1.57 9.11 3.60
C ASP A 32 -1.88 10.47 2.94
N ARG A 33 -0.90 11.03 2.22
CA ARG A 33 -1.07 12.29 1.46
C ARG A 33 -1.92 12.14 0.21
N ALA A 34 -1.98 10.95 -0.38
CA ALA A 34 -2.82 10.68 -1.55
C ALA A 34 -4.32 10.68 -1.22
N GLY A 35 -4.69 10.53 0.06
CA GLY A 35 -6.08 10.67 0.51
C GLY A 35 -7.03 9.66 -0.14
N LEU A 36 -6.56 8.44 -0.38
CA LEU A 36 -7.32 7.40 -1.08
C LEU A 36 -8.53 6.96 -0.24
N GLU A 37 -9.75 7.11 -0.78
CA GLU A 37 -10.97 6.67 -0.10
C GLU A 37 -11.00 5.16 0.21
N SER A 38 -10.24 4.38 -0.57
CA SER A 38 -10.07 2.94 -0.39
C SER A 38 -9.18 2.56 0.80
N VAL A 39 -8.44 3.50 1.38
CA VAL A 39 -7.52 3.27 2.51
C VAL A 39 -8.15 3.78 3.81
N LEU A 40 -8.34 2.88 4.77
CA LEU A 40 -8.72 3.23 6.15
C LEU A 40 -7.53 3.83 6.91
N GLY A 41 -6.32 3.31 6.67
CA GLY A 41 -5.09 3.80 7.28
C GLY A 41 -3.88 2.93 6.96
N THR A 42 -2.70 3.43 7.35
CA THR A 42 -1.41 2.77 7.12
C THR A 42 -0.60 2.61 8.42
N VAL A 43 0.26 1.60 8.48
CA VAL A 43 1.30 1.44 9.52
C VAL A 43 2.62 1.09 8.83
N ALA A 44 3.64 1.92 9.04
CA ALA A 44 4.98 1.70 8.50
C ALA A 44 5.87 0.91 9.49
N GLY A 45 6.56 -0.10 8.97
CA GLY A 45 7.73 -0.69 9.61
C GLY A 45 9.03 -0.07 9.07
N ASP A 46 10.07 -0.89 8.89
CA ASP A 46 11.31 -0.45 8.23
C ASP A 46 11.21 -0.54 6.70
N ASP A 47 10.77 -1.70 6.21
CA ASP A 47 10.83 -2.12 4.82
C ASP A 47 9.48 -2.64 4.30
N THR A 48 8.44 -2.47 5.11
CA THR A 48 7.10 -3.00 4.86
C THR A 48 6.06 -2.01 5.40
N VAL A 49 5.00 -1.77 4.61
CA VAL A 49 3.84 -0.97 5.01
C VAL A 49 2.62 -1.88 5.05
N MET A 50 1.89 -1.86 6.16
CA MET A 50 0.56 -2.44 6.25
C MET A 50 -0.46 -1.36 5.88
N VAL A 51 -1.35 -1.68 4.94
CA VAL A 51 -2.45 -0.82 4.50
C VAL A 51 -3.76 -1.54 4.77
N VAL A 52 -4.70 -0.87 5.43
CA VAL A 52 -6.01 -1.44 5.74
C VAL A 52 -7.05 -0.84 4.79
N ALA A 53 -7.82 -1.69 4.11
CA ALA A 53 -8.91 -1.25 3.24
C ALA A 53 -10.09 -0.68 4.06
N SER A 54 -10.71 0.38 3.54
CA SER A 54 -11.92 0.95 4.12
C SER A 54 -13.14 0.05 3.88
N HIS A 55 -14.22 0.26 4.65
CA HIS A 55 -15.33 -0.71 4.76
C HIS A 55 -16.00 -1.09 3.43
N THR A 56 -15.98 -0.20 2.43
CA THR A 56 -16.60 -0.43 1.12
C THR A 56 -15.68 -1.10 0.10
N TRP A 57 -14.41 -1.37 0.45
CA TRP A 57 -13.39 -1.91 -0.44
C TRP A 57 -12.86 -3.24 0.08
N SER A 58 -12.66 -4.22 -0.81
CA SER A 58 -11.92 -5.42 -0.44
C SER A 58 -10.41 -5.15 -0.45
N GLY A 59 -9.62 -5.95 0.27
CA GLY A 59 -8.17 -5.87 0.16
C GLY A 59 -7.68 -6.17 -1.27
N LYS A 60 -8.45 -6.93 -2.05
CA LYS A 60 -8.14 -7.19 -3.46
C LYS A 60 -8.27 -5.91 -4.30
N ASP A 61 -9.40 -5.21 -4.20
CA ASP A 61 -9.65 -3.96 -4.95
C ASP A 61 -8.62 -2.89 -4.60
N LEU A 62 -8.30 -2.78 -3.30
CA LEU A 62 -7.24 -1.89 -2.82
C LEU A 62 -5.88 -2.29 -3.41
N SER A 63 -5.55 -3.58 -3.42
CA SER A 63 -4.26 -4.05 -3.97
C SER A 63 -4.10 -3.77 -5.45
N GLU A 64 -5.17 -3.87 -6.24
CA GLU A 64 -5.16 -3.55 -7.67
C GLU A 64 -4.91 -2.05 -7.88
N SER A 65 -5.61 -1.21 -7.12
CA SER A 65 -5.40 0.25 -7.13
C SER A 65 -3.96 0.64 -6.74
N LEU A 66 -3.39 -0.03 -5.73
CA LEU A 66 -2.02 0.24 -5.27
C LEU A 66 -0.96 -0.26 -6.26
N ARG A 67 -1.22 -1.35 -7.00
CA ARG A 67 -0.34 -1.81 -8.09
C ARG A 67 -0.27 -0.79 -9.22
N GLU A 68 -1.41 -0.26 -9.62
CA GLU A 68 -1.49 0.80 -10.63
C GLU A 68 -0.74 2.07 -10.19
N LEU A 69 -0.97 2.54 -8.96
CA LEU A 69 -0.27 3.72 -8.40
C LEU A 69 1.24 3.52 -8.23
N SER A 70 1.68 2.29 -7.98
CA SER A 70 3.08 1.95 -7.88
C SER A 70 3.72 1.65 -9.23
N GLY A 71 3.01 1.71 -10.35
CA GLY A 71 3.57 1.34 -11.65
C GLY A 71 4.08 -0.11 -11.70
N LEU A 72 3.64 -0.95 -10.75
CA LEU A 72 3.78 -2.39 -10.81
C LEU A 72 2.67 -2.89 -11.73
N GLU A 73 2.82 -2.65 -13.03
CA GLU A 73 1.97 -3.30 -14.02
C GLU A 73 2.23 -4.82 -13.96
N GLN A 74 1.15 -5.60 -14.00
CA GLN A 74 1.23 -7.01 -14.39
C GLN A 74 0.92 -7.12 -15.87
#